data_AF-W5SWV2-F1
#
_entry.id   AF-W5SWV2-F1
#
_cell.length_a   1.000
_cell.length_b   1.000
_cell.length_c   1.000
_cell.angle_alpha   90.00
_cell.angle_beta   90.00
_cell.angle_gamma   90.00
#
_symmetry.space_group_name_H-M   'P 1'
#
loop_
_entity.id
_entity.type
_entity.pdbx_description
1 polymer ?
#
loop_
_entity_poly.entity_id
_entity_poly.type
_entity_poly.pdbx_seq_one_letter_code
_entity_poly.pdbx_strand_id
1 'polypeptide(L)'
;MKINIKNIRIKSICATLFISLFLSCNNGIEELEKRNSFLSSLANLGNDFLSIFSSFGDSLGDVLGFNTDTKKSEVANYFKKIQTTLERTKTGLNNIVTNMKNDNNPNATATETAVNKLVSETLDKIIEGAKTVSEAIGNDGSELLGNVAVHTAATGSKGDGVKI
;
A
#
# COMPACT_ATOMS: atom_id res chain seq x y z
N MET A 1 12.56 2.92 66.37
CA MET A 1 11.17 2.55 66.70
C MET A 1 11.07 1.03 66.79
N LYS A 2 10.78 0.45 67.96
CA LYS A 2 10.66 -1.03 68.15
C LYS A 2 9.20 -1.43 67.95
N ILE A 3 8.90 -2.20 66.90
CA ILE A 3 7.55 -2.72 66.63
C ILE A 3 7.35 -4.00 67.46
N ASN A 4 6.30 -4.06 68.29
CA ASN A 4 5.98 -5.21 69.13
C ASN A 4 5.11 -6.22 68.37
N ILE A 5 5.69 -7.37 68.00
CA ILE A 5 5.11 -8.38 67.10
C ILE A 5 4.07 -9.29 67.79
N LYS A 6 3.94 -9.26 69.12
CA LYS A 6 3.16 -10.26 69.90
C LYS A 6 1.65 -10.28 69.65
N ASN A 7 1.06 -9.29 68.96
CA ASN A 7 -0.40 -9.17 68.77
C ASN A 7 -0.87 -9.25 67.30
N ILE A 8 -0.01 -9.73 66.39
CA ILE A 8 -0.31 -9.79 64.97
C ILE A 8 -1.21 -10.99 64.64
N ARG A 9 -2.36 -10.73 64.01
CA ARG A 9 -3.25 -11.78 63.48
C ARG A 9 -2.70 -12.30 62.15
N ILE A 10 -1.91 -13.37 62.18
CA ILE A 10 -1.24 -13.97 61.00
C ILE A 10 -2.19 -14.16 59.80
N LYS A 11 -3.44 -14.54 60.05
CA LYS A 11 -4.48 -14.73 59.02
C LYS A 11 -4.82 -13.43 58.28
N SER A 12 -4.81 -12.30 58.98
CA SER A 12 -5.06 -10.98 58.40
C SER A 12 -3.91 -10.53 57.51
N ILE A 13 -2.65 -10.80 57.92
CA ILE A 13 -1.48 -10.47 57.09
C ILE A 13 -1.47 -11.31 55.82
N CYS A 14 -1.70 -12.62 55.93
CA CYS A 14 -1.78 -13.48 54.74
C CYS A 14 -2.90 -13.00 53.79
N ALA A 15 -4.08 -12.64 54.31
CA ALA A 15 -5.15 -12.11 53.47
C ALA A 15 -4.75 -10.81 52.75
N THR A 16 -4.12 -9.85 53.46
CA THR A 16 -3.66 -8.59 52.86
C THR A 16 -2.56 -8.82 51.81
N LEU A 17 -1.62 -9.74 52.07
CA LEU A 17 -0.52 -10.06 51.16
C LEU A 17 -1.01 -10.78 49.89
N PHE A 18 -2.00 -11.66 50.01
CA PHE A 18 -2.63 -12.31 48.87
C PHE A 18 -3.41 -11.31 48.02
N ILE A 19 -4.22 -10.44 48.63
CA ILE A 19 -4.98 -9.41 47.90
C ILE A 19 -4.04 -8.43 47.18
N SER A 20 -2.96 -7.98 47.81
CA SER A 20 -1.99 -7.10 47.17
C SER A 20 -1.24 -7.77 46.01
N LEU A 21 -0.94 -9.07 46.11
CA LEU A 21 -0.32 -9.83 45.03
C LEU A 21 -1.27 -10.02 43.82
N PHE A 22 -2.56 -10.28 44.08
CA PHE A 22 -3.58 -10.40 43.02
C PHE A 22 -3.88 -9.06 42.34
N LEU A 23 -3.98 -7.96 43.11
CA LEU A 23 -4.14 -6.61 42.55
C LEU A 23 -2.90 -6.16 41.77
N SER A 24 -1.70 -6.53 42.21
CA SER A 24 -0.45 -6.30 41.47
C SER A 24 -0.40 -7.07 40.15
N CYS A 25 -1.04 -8.25 40.04
CA CYS A 25 -1.14 -8.97 38.77
C CYS A 25 -2.22 -8.39 37.85
N ASN A 26 -3.30 -7.83 38.39
CA ASN A 26 -4.42 -7.30 37.59
C ASN A 26 -4.06 -6.03 36.81
N ASN A 27 -3.23 -5.14 37.39
CA ASN A 27 -2.79 -3.92 36.70
C ASN A 27 -1.91 -4.21 35.46
N GLY A 28 -1.17 -5.32 35.46
CA GLY A 28 -0.34 -5.72 34.32
C GLY A 28 -1.14 -6.30 33.15
N ILE A 29 -2.31 -6.88 33.42
CA ILE A 29 -3.14 -7.55 32.40
C ILE A 29 -3.80 -6.53 31.46
N GLU A 30 -4.36 -5.44 31.99
CA GLU A 30 -5.01 -4.41 31.17
C GLU A 30 -4.01 -3.64 30.28
N GLU A 31 -2.82 -3.33 30.81
CA GLU A 31 -1.76 -2.68 30.03
C GLU A 31 -1.22 -3.61 28.93
N LEU A 32 -1.10 -4.91 29.24
CA LEU A 32 -0.69 -5.93 28.27
C LEU A 32 -1.74 -6.07 27.14
N GLU A 33 -3.03 -6.07 27.48
CA GLU A 33 -4.12 -6.14 26.50
C GLU A 33 -4.14 -4.93 25.56
N LYS A 34 -4.00 -3.71 26.10
CA LYS A 34 -3.88 -2.47 25.30
C LYS A 34 -2.67 -2.52 24.37
N ARG A 35 -1.51 -3.00 24.86
CA ARG A 35 -0.32 -3.18 24.02
C ARG A 35 -0.54 -4.22 22.93
N ASN A 36 -1.20 -5.33 23.23
CA ASN A 36 -1.44 -6.38 22.26
C ASN A 36 -2.42 -5.92 21.16
N SER A 37 -3.45 -5.16 21.54
CA SER A 37 -4.36 -4.50 20.60
C SER A 37 -3.62 -3.53 19.69
N PHE A 38 -2.79 -2.64 20.25
CA PHE A 38 -1.96 -1.72 19.48
C PHE A 38 -1.03 -2.43 18.48
N LEU A 39 -0.32 -3.48 18.93
CA LEU A 39 0.58 -4.26 18.07
C LEU A 39 -0.19 -4.98 16.96
N SER A 40 -1.40 -5.46 17.24
CA SER A 40 -2.28 -6.09 16.23
C SER A 40 -2.73 -5.08 15.18
N SER A 41 -3.17 -3.88 15.59
CA SER A 41 -3.50 -2.79 14.66
C SER A 41 -2.30 -2.37 13.80
N LEU A 42 -1.10 -2.30 14.39
CA LEU A 42 0.12 -1.99 13.66
C LEU A 42 0.48 -3.08 12.64
N ALA A 43 0.36 -4.35 13.03
CA ALA A 43 0.64 -5.48 12.15
C ALA A 43 -0.36 -5.52 10.97
N ASN A 44 -1.64 -5.30 11.24
CA ASN A 44 -2.67 -5.23 10.19
C ASN A 44 -2.40 -4.09 9.21
N LEU A 45 -2.10 -2.89 9.72
CA LEU A 45 -1.73 -1.74 8.88
C LEU A 45 -0.48 -2.04 8.02
N GLY A 46 0.54 -2.67 8.61
CA GLY A 46 1.73 -3.10 7.89
C GLY A 46 1.43 -4.11 6.79
N ASN A 47 0.54 -5.07 7.07
CA ASN A 47 0.11 -6.08 6.09
C ASN A 47 -0.70 -5.47 4.94
N ASP A 48 -1.62 -4.56 5.24
CA ASP A 48 -2.40 -3.84 4.22
C ASP A 48 -1.47 -3.07 3.27
N PHE A 49 -0.51 -2.34 3.84
CA PHE A 49 0.49 -1.61 3.05
C PHE A 49 1.37 -2.55 2.22
N LEU A 50 1.90 -3.61 2.83
CA LEU A 50 2.75 -4.59 2.14
C LEU A 50 2.00 -5.26 0.99
N SER A 51 0.73 -5.60 1.16
CA SER A 51 -0.12 -6.20 0.13
C SER A 51 -0.22 -5.30 -1.11
N ILE A 52 -0.48 -4.00 -0.89
CA ILE A 52 -0.53 -3.01 -1.97
C ILE A 52 0.83 -2.88 -2.66
N PHE A 53 1.91 -2.76 -1.90
CA PHE A 53 3.25 -2.58 -2.46
C PHE A 53 3.74 -3.83 -3.22
N SER A 54 3.41 -5.02 -2.72
CA SER A 54 3.73 -6.28 -3.40
C SER A 54 2.95 -6.40 -4.71
N SER A 55 1.64 -6.09 -4.69
CA SER A 55 0.82 -6.09 -5.91
C SER A 55 1.33 -5.08 -6.96
N PHE A 56 1.78 -3.90 -6.51
CA PHE A 56 2.44 -2.91 -7.37
C PHE A 56 3.74 -3.47 -7.97
N GLY A 57 4.59 -4.07 -7.15
CA GLY A 57 5.85 -4.69 -7.56
C GLY A 57 5.65 -5.81 -8.57
N ASP A 58 4.75 -6.76 -8.30
CA ASP A 58 4.44 -7.88 -9.19
C ASP A 58 3.88 -7.41 -10.54
N SER A 59 3.09 -6.32 -10.52
CA SER A 59 2.48 -5.80 -11.74
C SER A 59 3.47 -5.04 -12.63
N LEU A 60 4.51 -4.42 -12.05
CA LEU A 60 5.56 -3.69 -12.78
C LEU A 60 6.87 -4.45 -12.92
N GLY A 61 7.00 -5.61 -12.29
CA GLY A 61 8.21 -6.44 -12.28
C GLY A 61 8.51 -7.12 -13.62
N ASP A 62 7.56 -7.11 -14.55
CA ASP A 62 7.81 -7.52 -15.93
C ASP A 62 8.77 -6.52 -16.57
N VAL A 63 10.02 -6.93 -16.75
CA VAL A 63 11.03 -6.15 -17.47
C VAL A 63 10.49 -5.82 -18.87
N LEU A 64 10.55 -4.54 -19.24
CA LEU A 64 10.35 -4.05 -20.60
C LEU A 64 11.34 -4.72 -21.57
N GLY A 65 10.99 -5.92 -22.03
CA GLY A 65 11.78 -6.77 -22.91
C GLY A 65 11.28 -6.70 -24.34
N PHE A 66 11.31 -5.51 -24.95
CA PHE A 66 10.97 -5.37 -26.36
C PHE A 66 12.05 -6.01 -27.23
N ASN A 67 11.63 -6.73 -28.27
CA ASN A 67 12.50 -7.35 -29.26
C ASN A 67 11.99 -7.02 -30.67
N THR A 68 12.60 -7.63 -31.69
CA THR A 68 12.26 -7.39 -33.10
C THR A 68 10.83 -7.80 -33.47
N ASP A 69 10.25 -8.72 -32.71
CA ASP A 69 8.93 -9.29 -32.95
C ASP A 69 7.84 -8.58 -32.14
N THR A 70 8.22 -7.60 -31.30
CA THR A 70 7.29 -6.82 -30.49
C THR A 70 6.33 -6.04 -31.37
N LYS A 71 5.04 -6.23 -31.12
CA LYS A 71 3.97 -5.51 -31.81
C LYS A 71 3.69 -4.18 -31.13
N LYS A 72 3.21 -3.20 -31.91
CA LYS A 72 2.75 -1.92 -31.36
C LYS A 72 1.69 -2.12 -30.27
N SER A 73 0.76 -3.06 -30.46
CA SER A 73 -0.27 -3.38 -29.45
C SER A 73 0.28 -3.91 -28.12
N GLU A 74 1.45 -4.57 -28.12
CA GLU A 74 2.10 -5.02 -26.87
C GLU A 74 2.65 -3.85 -26.06
N VAL A 75 3.10 -2.79 -26.75
CA VAL A 75 3.48 -1.53 -26.10
C VAL A 75 2.26 -0.83 -25.51
N ALA A 76 1.13 -0.77 -26.25
CA ALA A 76 -0.12 -0.23 -25.72
C ALA A 76 -0.59 -0.98 -24.47
N ASN A 77 -0.56 -2.32 -24.51
CA ASN A 77 -0.92 -3.18 -23.39
C ASN A 77 -0.02 -2.97 -22.16
N TYR A 78 1.27 -2.74 -22.37
CA TYR A 78 2.19 -2.43 -21.28
C TYR A 78 1.79 -1.14 -20.54
N PHE A 79 1.54 -0.05 -21.27
CA PHE A 79 1.09 1.20 -20.64
C PHE A 79 -0.31 1.06 -20.02
N LYS A 80 -1.20 0.24 -20.60
CA LYS A 80 -2.48 -0.09 -19.99
C LYS A 80 -2.30 -0.81 -18.65
N LYS A 81 -1.35 -1.76 -18.57
CA LYS A 81 -1.00 -2.46 -17.33
C LYS A 81 -0.48 -1.48 -16.26
N ILE A 82 0.37 -0.52 -16.64
CA ILE A 82 0.80 0.56 -15.74
C ILE A 82 -0.42 1.33 -15.21
N GLN A 83 -1.29 1.80 -16.10
CA GLN A 83 -2.50 2.56 -15.73
C GLN A 83 -3.31 1.81 -14.68
N THR A 84 -3.72 0.58 -14.98
CA THR A 84 -4.56 -0.23 -14.09
C THR A 84 -3.87 -0.57 -12.76
N THR A 85 -2.55 -0.77 -12.77
CA THR A 85 -1.78 -1.04 -11.55
C THR A 85 -1.76 0.14 -10.61
N LEU A 86 -1.51 1.33 -11.15
CA LEU A 86 -1.46 2.56 -10.37
C LEU A 86 -2.84 2.97 -9.85
N GLU A 87 -3.90 2.73 -10.63
CA GLU A 87 -5.29 2.88 -10.17
C GLU A 87 -5.58 1.98 -8.96
N ARG A 88 -5.19 0.70 -9.02
CA ARG A 88 -5.33 -0.23 -7.89
C ARG A 88 -4.53 0.23 -6.66
N THR A 89 -3.30 0.70 -6.88
CA THR A 89 -2.43 1.23 -5.81
C THR A 89 -3.07 2.44 -5.14
N LYS A 90 -3.57 3.40 -5.92
CA LYS A 90 -4.31 4.57 -5.44
C LYS A 90 -5.52 4.16 -4.60
N THR A 91 -6.35 3.23 -5.08
CA THR A 91 -7.50 2.71 -4.32
C THR A 91 -7.06 2.06 -3.01
N GLY A 92 -6.02 1.23 -3.04
CA GLY A 92 -5.48 0.58 -1.84
C GLY A 92 -5.02 1.59 -0.78
N LEU A 93 -4.26 2.61 -1.18
CA LEU A 93 -3.77 3.65 -0.26
C LEU A 93 -4.94 4.43 0.38
N ASN A 94 -5.97 4.76 -0.40
CA ASN A 94 -7.16 5.43 0.13
C ASN A 94 -7.97 4.53 1.09
N ASN A 95 -7.99 3.22 0.85
CA ASN A 95 -8.60 2.26 1.76
C ASN A 95 -7.84 2.19 3.09
N ILE A 96 -6.50 2.20 3.08
CA ILE A 96 -5.70 2.29 4.30
C ILE A 96 -6.09 3.53 5.12
N VAL A 97 -6.14 4.70 4.47
CA VAL A 97 -6.53 5.95 5.16
C VAL A 97 -7.93 5.84 5.76
N THR A 98 -8.86 5.23 5.03
CA THR A 98 -10.24 5.01 5.50
C THR A 98 -10.27 4.08 6.72
N ASN A 99 -9.54 2.96 6.68
CA ASN A 99 -9.43 2.03 7.80
C ASN A 99 -8.82 2.72 9.03
N MET A 100 -7.74 3.49 8.84
CA MET A 100 -7.13 4.26 9.92
C MET A 100 -8.10 5.26 10.57
N LYS A 101 -8.95 5.92 9.78
CA LYS A 101 -9.99 6.83 10.32
C LYS A 101 -11.05 6.06 11.13
N ASN A 102 -11.51 4.93 10.60
CA ASN A 102 -12.50 4.08 11.28
C ASN A 102 -11.96 3.53 12.62
N ASP A 103 -10.66 3.22 12.67
CA ASP A 103 -9.98 2.74 13.87
C ASP A 103 -9.59 3.87 14.85
N ASN A 104 -9.99 5.13 14.58
CA ASN A 104 -9.61 6.32 15.35
C ASN A 104 -8.09 6.45 15.53
N ASN A 105 -7.32 6.08 14.50
CA ASN A 105 -5.87 6.16 14.54
C ASN A 105 -5.43 7.64 14.58
N PRO A 106 -4.62 8.05 15.57
CA PRO A 106 -4.22 9.46 15.73
C PRO A 106 -3.39 9.99 14.55
N ASN A 107 -2.79 9.12 13.75
CA ASN A 107 -1.99 9.49 12.58
C ASN A 107 -2.80 9.55 11.28
N ALA A 108 -4.11 9.23 11.29
CA ALA A 108 -4.92 9.12 10.07
C ALA A 108 -4.88 10.38 9.19
N THR A 109 -4.94 11.58 9.78
CA THR A 109 -4.88 12.86 9.05
C THR A 109 -3.52 13.11 8.41
N ALA A 110 -2.43 12.77 9.10
CA ALA A 110 -1.08 12.90 8.56
C ALA A 110 -0.86 11.92 7.39
N THR A 111 -1.31 10.66 7.55
CA THR A 111 -1.28 9.66 6.49
C THR A 111 -2.13 10.08 5.30
N GLU A 112 -3.35 10.58 5.52
CA GLU A 112 -4.22 11.10 4.47
C GLU A 112 -3.53 12.21 3.66
N THR A 113 -2.87 13.14 4.34
CA THR A 113 -2.15 14.23 3.69
C THR A 113 -1.02 13.69 2.80
N ALA A 114 -0.23 12.72 3.32
CA ALA A 114 0.84 12.09 2.55
C ALA A 114 0.30 11.30 1.35
N VAL A 115 -0.77 10.53 1.53
CA VAL A 115 -1.43 9.75 0.46
C VAL A 115 -2.00 10.67 -0.61
N ASN A 116 -2.74 11.71 -0.21
CA ASN A 116 -3.31 12.68 -1.16
C ASN A 116 -2.23 13.38 -1.98
N LYS A 117 -1.10 13.73 -1.34
CA LYS A 117 0.05 14.31 -2.02
C LYS A 117 0.66 13.34 -3.03
N LEU A 118 0.95 12.10 -2.62
CA LEU A 118 1.48 11.06 -3.50
C LEU A 118 0.56 10.81 -4.70
N VAL A 119 -0.75 10.72 -4.45
CA VAL A 119 -1.76 10.48 -5.48
C VAL A 119 -1.80 11.64 -6.48
N SER A 120 -2.02 12.87 -6.01
CA SER A 120 -2.25 14.02 -6.87
C SER A 120 -0.99 14.52 -7.58
N GLU A 121 0.16 14.49 -6.91
CA GLU A 121 1.40 15.02 -7.48
C GLU A 121 2.13 14.01 -8.36
N THR A 122 1.91 12.70 -8.13
CA THR A 122 2.66 11.61 -8.78
C THR A 122 1.76 10.61 -9.48
N LEU A 123 0.93 9.84 -8.75
CA LEU A 123 0.23 8.69 -9.33
C LEU A 123 -0.75 9.11 -10.44
N ASP A 124 -1.52 10.18 -10.23
CA ASP A 124 -2.50 10.67 -11.21
C ASP A 124 -1.83 11.12 -12.51
N LYS A 125 -0.66 11.76 -12.44
CA LYS A 125 0.11 12.17 -13.63
C LYS A 125 0.64 10.98 -14.41
N ILE A 126 1.11 9.94 -13.72
CA ILE A 126 1.62 8.73 -14.39
C ILE A 126 0.44 7.94 -15.00
N ILE A 127 -0.69 7.85 -14.30
CA ILE A 127 -1.92 7.23 -14.82
C ILE A 127 -2.37 7.95 -16.09
N GLU A 128 -2.41 9.28 -16.08
CA GLU A 128 -2.80 10.08 -17.25
C GLU A 128 -1.82 9.92 -18.41
N GLY A 129 -0.51 9.95 -18.13
CA GLY A 129 0.52 9.72 -19.15
C GLY A 129 0.44 8.33 -19.75
N ALA A 130 0.30 7.29 -18.92
CA ALA A 130 0.16 5.91 -19.37
C ALA A 130 -1.10 5.71 -20.21
N LYS A 131 -2.22 6.31 -19.78
CA LYS A 131 -3.47 6.32 -20.56
C LYS A 131 -3.25 6.98 -21.92
N THR A 132 -2.68 8.18 -21.95
CA THR A 132 -2.41 8.93 -23.19
C THR A 132 -1.58 8.12 -24.17
N VAL A 133 -0.50 7.48 -23.70
CA VAL A 133 0.34 6.64 -24.55
C VAL A 133 -0.42 5.41 -25.05
N SER A 134 -1.14 4.71 -24.17
CA SER A 134 -1.90 3.53 -24.56
C SER A 134 -2.99 3.84 -25.61
N GLU A 135 -3.67 4.98 -25.48
CA GLU A 135 -4.71 5.42 -26.40
C GLU A 135 -4.12 5.90 -27.74
N ALA A 136 -2.97 6.57 -27.72
CA ALA A 136 -2.29 7.02 -28.93
C ALA A 136 -1.77 5.84 -29.79
N ILE A 137 -1.31 4.76 -29.15
CA ILE A 137 -0.83 3.56 -29.87
C ILE A 137 -2.01 2.71 -30.35
N GLY A 138 -3.07 2.60 -29.55
CA GLY A 138 -4.25 1.81 -29.86
C GLY A 138 -4.03 0.29 -29.77
N ASN A 139 -5.11 -0.48 -29.92
CA ASN A 139 -5.09 -1.94 -29.71
C ASN A 139 -4.92 -2.74 -31.02
N ASP A 140 -5.08 -2.09 -32.17
CA ASP A 140 -5.15 -2.74 -33.49
C ASP A 140 -3.78 -2.96 -34.15
N GLY A 141 -2.71 -2.51 -33.47
CA GLY A 141 -1.34 -2.54 -33.96
C GLY A 141 -0.75 -3.95 -34.03
N SER A 142 -1.15 -4.74 -35.04
CA SER A 142 -0.51 -6.02 -35.38
C SER A 142 0.87 -5.84 -36.00
N GLU A 143 1.18 -4.63 -36.47
CA GLU A 143 2.49 -4.24 -37.00
C GLU A 143 3.57 -4.30 -35.93
N LEU A 144 4.77 -4.70 -36.36
CA LEU A 144 5.97 -4.66 -35.54
C LEU A 144 6.33 -3.21 -35.19
N LEU A 145 6.87 -3.01 -33.99
CA LEU A 145 7.31 -1.71 -33.50
C LEU A 145 8.38 -1.10 -34.43
N GLY A 146 9.29 -1.94 -34.94
CA GLY A 146 10.36 -1.58 -35.87
C GLY A 146 10.05 -1.84 -37.35
N ASN A 147 8.77 -1.89 -37.75
CA ASN A 147 8.41 -2.19 -39.14
C ASN A 147 8.96 -1.12 -40.10
N VAL A 148 9.73 -1.54 -41.11
CA VAL A 148 10.26 -0.68 -42.18
C VAL A 148 9.51 -1.01 -43.47
N ALA A 149 8.81 -0.03 -44.04
CA ALA A 149 8.08 -0.23 -45.28
C ALA A 149 9.03 -0.55 -46.44
N VAL A 150 8.65 -1.54 -47.27
CA VAL A 150 9.34 -1.81 -48.54
C VAL A 150 9.14 -0.61 -49.47
N HIS A 151 10.20 -0.23 -50.20
CA HIS A 151 10.32 1.02 -50.98
C HIS A 151 9.15 1.32 -51.95
N THR A 152 8.36 0.32 -52.34
CA THR A 152 7.20 0.44 -53.26
C THR A 152 5.84 0.46 -52.58
N ALA A 153 5.75 0.25 -51.26
CA ALA A 153 4.52 0.22 -50.47
C ALA A 153 4.52 1.24 -49.30
N ALA A 154 5.42 2.24 -49.36
CA ALA A 154 5.57 3.24 -48.31
C ALA A 154 4.37 4.20 -48.26
N THR A 155 3.32 3.81 -47.53
CA THR A 155 2.37 4.77 -46.97
C THR A 155 3.02 5.35 -45.72
N GLY A 156 3.43 6.61 -45.77
CA GLY A 156 3.90 7.29 -44.56
C GLY A 156 2.84 7.17 -43.46
N SER A 157 3.25 6.74 -42.26
CA SER A 157 2.34 6.75 -41.11
C SER A 157 1.97 8.20 -40.82
N LYS A 158 0.68 8.50 -40.70
CA LYS A 158 0.26 9.79 -40.16
C LYS A 158 0.86 9.93 -38.77
N GLY A 159 1.49 11.06 -38.47
CA GLY A 159 2.01 11.39 -37.14
C GLY A 159 0.90 11.65 -36.12
N ASP A 160 -0.28 11.06 -36.31
CA ASP A 160 -1.41 11.19 -35.40
C ASP A 160 -1.00 10.54 -34.06
N GLY A 161 -0.84 11.36 -33.01
CA GLY A 161 -0.36 10.94 -31.70
C GLY A 161 1.12 11.25 -31.38
N VAL A 162 1.92 11.68 -32.36
CA VAL A 162 3.32 12.12 -32.14
C VAL A 162 3.36 13.64 -32.05
N LYS A 163 3.32 14.18 -30.83
CA LYS A 163 3.61 15.60 -30.58
C LYS A 163 5.12 15.76 -30.40
N ILE A 164 5.78 16.37 -31.39
CA ILE A 164 7.20 16.79 -31.32
C ILE A 164 7.29 18.12 -30.57
#